data_AF-G7GRL4-F1
#
_entry.id   AF-G7GRL4-F1
#
_cell.length_a   1.000
_cell.length_b   1.000
_cell.length_c   1.000
_cell.angle_alpha   90.00
_cell.angle_beta   90.00
_cell.angle_gamma   90.00
#
_symmetry.space_group_name_H-M   'P 1'
#
loop_
_entity.id
_entity.type
_entity.pdbx_description
1 polymer ?
#
loop_
_entity_poly.entity_id
_entity_poly.type
_entity_poly.pdbx_seq_one_letter_code
_entity_poly.pdbx_strand_id
1 'polypeptide(L)'
;MVAGAAAVALAGGAAVAGAGVADAAPRGPVYFSAAGFNCAIAPSGNVGCDLNGSVPVQQSLGIGKVSIYLPFGVRQILIDSPWLPAHPGLGIGTPFTLPGGNPSIDKVGVPSGSGATSGSKVSYAGSSCSTGFHGSFSCVGPGGHGFSYYISIATS
;
A
#
# COMPACT_ATOMS: atom_id res chain seq x y z
N MET A 1 -73.17 -15.06 14.22
CA MET A 1 -73.77 -13.72 14.45
C MET A 1 -72.65 -12.69 14.32
N VAL A 2 -72.95 -11.61 13.57
CA VAL A 2 -72.22 -10.34 13.31
C VAL A 2 -71.63 -9.75 14.62
N ALA A 3 -70.52 -9.01 14.72
CA ALA A 3 -69.93 -7.89 13.96
C ALA A 3 -68.43 -7.77 14.34
N GLY A 4 -67.54 -7.00 13.73
CA GLY A 4 -67.64 -5.82 12.87
C GLY A 4 -66.29 -5.09 12.94
N ALA A 5 -65.84 -4.55 11.82
CA ALA A 5 -64.54 -3.93 11.62
C ALA A 5 -64.42 -2.52 12.24
N ALA A 6 -63.19 -2.13 12.58
CA ALA A 6 -62.77 -0.73 12.55
C ALA A 6 -61.31 -0.67 12.06
N ALA A 7 -61.14 -0.17 10.85
CA ALA A 7 -59.85 0.10 10.21
C ALA A 7 -59.29 1.44 10.69
N VAL A 8 -57.97 1.52 10.87
CA VAL A 8 -57.21 2.77 10.81
C VAL A 8 -56.10 2.57 9.78
N ALA A 9 -56.18 3.30 8.68
CA ALA A 9 -55.19 3.38 7.62
C ALA A 9 -54.10 4.42 7.96
N LEU A 10 -53.08 4.49 7.10
CA LEU A 10 -51.93 5.44 7.01
C LEU A 10 -50.65 4.87 7.65
N ALA A 11 -49.48 4.85 7.03
CA ALA A 11 -49.01 5.32 5.73
C ALA A 11 -47.59 4.78 5.50
N GLY A 12 -47.15 4.73 4.24
CA GLY A 12 -45.75 4.88 3.88
C GLY A 12 -44.92 3.60 3.81
N GLY A 13 -44.69 3.12 2.59
CA GLY A 13 -43.55 2.27 2.31
C GLY A 13 -42.26 3.02 2.64
N ALA A 14 -41.51 2.52 3.62
CA ALA A 14 -40.13 2.95 3.84
C ALA A 14 -39.25 2.16 2.86
N ALA A 15 -39.06 2.74 1.68
CA ALA A 15 -38.00 2.35 0.76
C ALA A 15 -36.65 2.43 1.48
N VAL A 16 -35.94 1.29 1.50
CA VAL A 16 -34.47 1.14 1.56
C VAL A 16 -33.68 2.38 2.02
N ALA A 17 -33.61 2.57 3.34
CA ALA A 17 -32.75 3.59 3.93
C ALA A 17 -31.28 3.14 3.87
N GLY A 18 -30.52 3.75 2.97
CA GLY A 18 -29.09 3.99 3.15
C GLY A 18 -28.16 2.86 2.74
N ALA A 19 -28.14 2.50 1.46
CA ALA A 19 -26.85 2.18 0.84
C ALA A 19 -26.02 3.46 0.92
N GLY A 20 -25.23 3.60 1.99
CA GLY A 20 -24.17 4.59 2.02
C GLY A 20 -23.36 4.40 0.75
N VAL A 21 -23.25 5.46 -0.05
CA VAL A 21 -22.24 5.51 -1.10
C VAL A 21 -20.91 5.27 -0.40
N ALA A 22 -20.44 4.03 -0.42
CA ALA A 22 -19.05 3.75 -0.18
C ALA A 22 -18.33 4.61 -1.21
N ASP A 23 -17.68 5.68 -0.75
CA ASP A 23 -16.77 6.47 -1.56
C ASP A 23 -15.93 5.45 -2.32
N ALA A 24 -16.19 5.32 -3.62
CA ALA A 24 -15.46 4.39 -4.46
C ALA A 24 -14.04 4.94 -4.43
N ALA A 25 -13.19 4.34 -3.59
CA ALA A 25 -11.77 4.66 -3.49
C ALA A 25 -11.23 4.84 -4.93
N PRO A 26 -10.35 5.82 -5.18
CA PRO A 26 -9.86 6.13 -6.51
C PRO A 26 -9.62 4.86 -7.33
N ARG A 27 -10.29 4.67 -8.47
CA ARG A 27 -10.37 3.34 -9.13
C ARG A 27 -9.02 2.77 -9.60
N GLY A 28 -7.94 3.53 -9.51
CA GLY A 28 -6.61 3.18 -9.99
C GLY A 28 -5.59 2.97 -8.85
N PRO A 29 -4.42 2.42 -9.20
CA PRO A 29 -3.30 2.34 -8.28
C PRO A 29 -2.78 3.73 -7.88
N VAL A 30 -2.24 3.86 -6.68
CA VAL A 30 -1.47 5.04 -6.25
C VAL A 30 -0.01 4.82 -6.61
N TYR A 31 0.50 5.62 -7.54
CA TYR A 31 1.90 5.57 -7.99
C TYR A 31 2.74 6.60 -7.24
N PHE A 32 3.96 6.22 -6.87
CA PHE A 32 4.92 7.09 -6.21
C PHE A 32 6.36 6.60 -6.41
N SER A 33 7.36 7.46 -6.17
CA SER A 33 8.78 7.11 -6.16
C SER A 33 9.42 7.47 -4.83
N ALA A 34 10.34 6.62 -4.35
CA ALA A 34 11.07 6.80 -3.09
C ALA A 34 12.37 6.00 -3.10
N ALA A 35 13.47 6.57 -2.62
CA ALA A 35 14.77 5.87 -2.45
C ALA A 35 15.28 5.11 -3.70
N GLY A 36 14.95 5.57 -4.92
CA GLY A 36 15.30 4.88 -6.17
C GLY A 36 14.34 3.76 -6.59
N PHE A 37 13.19 3.65 -5.93
CA PHE A 37 12.11 2.72 -6.26
C PHE A 37 10.97 3.49 -6.93
N ASN A 38 10.37 2.91 -7.97
CA ASN A 38 9.09 3.34 -8.53
C ASN A 38 8.03 2.33 -8.10
N CYS A 39 7.10 2.76 -7.27
CA CYS A 39 6.13 1.89 -6.62
C CYS A 39 4.69 2.22 -7.00
N ALA A 40 3.83 1.21 -6.92
CA ALA A 40 2.39 1.35 -7.01
C ALA A 40 1.71 0.57 -5.88
N ILE A 41 0.68 1.14 -5.27
CA ILE A 41 -0.27 0.41 -4.42
C ILE A 41 -1.56 0.22 -5.21
N ALA A 42 -1.89 -1.02 -5.55
CA ALA A 42 -3.13 -1.36 -6.23
C ALA A 42 -4.35 -1.15 -5.32
N PRO A 43 -5.58 -1.03 -5.87
CA PRO A 43 -6.80 -0.95 -5.08
C PRO A 43 -7.06 -2.16 -4.17
N SER A 44 -6.42 -3.30 -4.43
CA SER A 44 -6.44 -4.48 -3.56
C SER A 44 -5.51 -4.38 -2.34
N GLY A 45 -4.69 -3.33 -2.26
CA GLY A 45 -3.61 -3.21 -1.28
C GLY A 45 -2.30 -3.84 -1.74
N ASN A 46 -2.25 -4.54 -2.88
CA ASN A 46 -1.00 -5.13 -3.35
C ASN A 46 0.01 -4.02 -3.66
N VAL A 47 1.23 -4.17 -3.16
CA VAL A 47 2.32 -3.23 -3.40
C VAL A 47 3.30 -3.87 -4.38
N GLY A 48 3.70 -3.12 -5.39
CA GLY A 48 4.79 -3.51 -6.27
C GLY A 48 5.75 -2.35 -6.47
N CYS A 49 7.04 -2.64 -6.53
CA CYS A 49 8.06 -1.64 -6.85
C CYS A 49 9.04 -2.16 -7.90
N ASP A 50 9.33 -1.31 -8.88
CA ASP A 50 10.47 -1.45 -9.79
C ASP A 50 11.66 -0.68 -9.22
N LEU A 51 12.86 -1.26 -9.34
CA LEU A 51 14.07 -0.72 -8.74
C LEU A 51 15.01 -0.21 -9.85
N ASN A 52 15.60 0.97 -9.66
CA ASN A 52 16.52 1.60 -10.62
C ASN A 52 17.90 0.90 -10.74
N GLY A 53 18.00 -0.32 -10.25
CA GLY A 53 19.20 -1.16 -10.23
C GLY A 53 18.93 -2.41 -9.39
N SER A 54 19.86 -3.37 -9.44
CA SER A 54 19.80 -4.55 -8.56
C SER A 54 20.29 -4.16 -7.17
N VAL A 55 19.38 -4.04 -6.20
CA VAL A 55 19.73 -3.69 -4.81
C VAL A 55 19.27 -4.77 -3.83
N PRO A 56 20.01 -4.98 -2.72
CA PRO A 56 19.58 -5.90 -1.68
C PRO A 56 18.41 -5.31 -0.90
N VAL A 57 17.43 -6.15 -0.56
CA VAL A 57 16.24 -5.76 0.21
C VAL A 57 16.01 -6.75 1.35
N GLN A 58 15.56 -6.23 2.48
CA GLN A 58 15.20 -7.03 3.65
C GLN A 58 13.70 -7.28 3.63
N GLN A 59 13.28 -8.54 3.60
CA GLN A 59 11.88 -8.93 3.65
C GLN A 59 11.48 -9.17 5.10
N SER A 60 10.24 -8.86 5.47
CA SER A 60 9.74 -9.09 6.83
C SER A 60 8.41 -9.83 6.82
N LEU A 61 8.29 -10.78 7.76
CA LEU A 61 7.04 -11.48 8.05
C LEU A 61 6.36 -10.80 9.25
N GLY A 62 5.14 -10.27 9.06
CA GLY A 62 4.35 -9.63 10.11
C GLY A 62 4.03 -10.56 11.29
N ILE A 63 4.05 -11.87 11.07
CA ILE A 63 3.83 -12.89 12.09
C ILE A 63 5.20 -13.38 12.59
N GLY A 64 5.61 -12.98 13.80
CA GLY A 64 6.83 -13.47 14.45
C GLY A 64 8.11 -12.65 14.23
N LYS A 65 8.04 -11.47 13.60
CA LYS A 65 9.18 -10.54 13.40
C LYS A 65 10.40 -11.20 12.73
N VAL A 66 10.18 -12.21 11.89
CA VAL A 66 11.28 -12.82 11.12
C VAL A 66 11.61 -11.89 9.96
N SER A 67 12.85 -11.41 9.92
CA SER A 67 13.39 -10.68 8.78
C SER A 67 14.32 -11.58 7.99
N ILE A 68 14.09 -11.67 6.69
CA ILE A 68 14.87 -12.49 5.76
C ILE A 68 15.65 -11.54 4.87
N TYR A 69 16.97 -11.65 4.91
CA TYR A 69 17.83 -10.92 4.00
C TYR A 69 17.98 -11.68 2.69
N LEU A 70 17.75 -10.99 1.58
CA LEU A 70 18.13 -11.50 0.27
C LEU A 70 19.60 -11.16 -0.01
N PRO A 71 20.50 -12.16 -0.11
CA PRO A 71 21.92 -11.92 -0.35
C PRO A 71 22.23 -11.55 -1.82
N PHE A 72 21.21 -11.33 -2.63
CA PHE A 72 21.31 -10.96 -4.04
C PHE A 72 20.43 -9.74 -4.33
N GLY A 73 20.84 -8.93 -5.30
CA GLY A 73 20.08 -7.76 -5.71
C GLY A 73 18.84 -8.13 -6.53
N VAL A 74 17.75 -7.43 -6.29
CA VAL A 74 16.49 -7.60 -7.03
C VAL A 74 16.16 -6.35 -7.84
N ARG A 75 15.44 -6.54 -8.94
CA ARG A 75 14.97 -5.44 -9.79
C ARG A 75 13.48 -5.13 -9.62
N GLN A 76 12.78 -6.02 -8.93
CA GLN A 76 11.36 -5.89 -8.63
C GLN A 76 11.06 -6.55 -7.28
N ILE A 77 10.19 -5.93 -6.48
CA ILE A 77 9.67 -6.51 -5.23
C ILE A 77 8.16 -6.36 -5.18
N LEU A 78 7.48 -7.39 -4.67
CA LEU A 78 6.04 -7.44 -4.53
C LEU A 78 5.62 -7.78 -3.10
N ILE A 79 4.46 -7.23 -2.72
CA ILE A 79 3.64 -7.63 -1.59
C ILE A 79 2.24 -7.87 -2.16
N ASP A 80 1.97 -9.08 -2.64
CA ASP A 80 0.75 -9.43 -3.35
C ASP A 80 -0.10 -10.50 -2.64
N SER A 81 0.41 -11.02 -1.53
CA SER A 81 -0.22 -12.07 -0.74
C SER A 81 -0.21 -11.70 0.75
N PRO A 82 -1.37 -11.76 1.44
CA PRO A 82 -1.47 -11.37 2.84
C PRO A 82 -0.87 -12.37 3.84
N TRP A 83 -0.34 -13.50 3.38
CA TRP A 83 0.30 -14.53 4.23
C TRP A 83 1.77 -14.79 3.87
N LEU A 84 2.26 -14.26 2.75
CA LEU A 84 3.64 -14.42 2.33
C LEU A 84 4.47 -13.18 2.68
N PRO A 85 5.77 -13.33 2.98
CA PRO A 85 6.69 -12.21 2.98
C PRO A 85 6.66 -11.48 1.62
N ALA A 86 7.07 -10.22 1.63
CA ALA A 86 7.41 -9.54 0.38
C ALA A 86 8.42 -10.39 -0.40
N HIS A 87 8.32 -10.50 -1.72
CA HIS A 87 9.18 -11.37 -2.53
C HIS A 87 9.67 -10.70 -3.82
N PRO A 88 10.80 -11.16 -4.39
CA PRO A 88 11.24 -10.68 -5.68
C PRO A 88 10.19 -10.98 -6.75
N GLY A 89 10.07 -10.06 -7.70
CA GLY A 89 9.33 -10.29 -8.93
C GLY A 89 10.21 -10.92 -10.01
N LEU A 90 9.62 -11.10 -11.19
CA LEU A 90 10.36 -11.56 -12.37
C LEU A 90 11.34 -10.50 -12.89
N GLY A 91 11.12 -9.21 -12.56
CA GLY A 91 11.99 -8.11 -13.00
C GLY A 91 11.93 -7.83 -14.50
N ILE A 92 10.83 -8.22 -15.15
CA ILE A 92 10.56 -8.00 -16.57
C ILE A 92 9.82 -6.67 -16.73
N GLY A 93 10.39 -5.75 -17.51
CA GLY A 93 9.81 -4.42 -17.75
C GLY A 93 9.78 -3.54 -16.49
N THR A 94 8.83 -2.62 -16.45
CA THR A 94 8.60 -1.69 -15.33
C THR A 94 7.10 -1.50 -15.06
N PRO A 95 6.38 -2.57 -14.66
CA PRO A 95 4.92 -2.54 -14.49
C PRO A 95 4.43 -1.61 -13.37
N PHE A 96 5.30 -1.16 -12.48
CA PHE A 96 4.98 -0.26 -11.37
C PHE A 96 5.48 1.17 -11.61
N THR A 97 5.91 1.46 -12.83
CA THR A 97 6.41 2.78 -13.26
C THR A 97 5.52 3.37 -14.35
N LEU A 98 5.01 4.58 -14.11
CA LEU A 98 4.24 5.34 -15.09
C LEU A 98 5.12 5.78 -16.26
N PRO A 99 4.54 5.97 -17.46
CA PRO A 99 5.20 6.72 -18.53
C PRO A 99 5.60 8.12 -18.02
N GLY A 100 6.89 8.45 -18.09
CA GLY A 100 7.44 9.69 -17.53
C GLY A 100 7.93 9.62 -16.08
N GLY A 101 7.79 8.46 -15.42
CA GLY A 101 8.23 8.23 -14.04
C GLY A 101 7.16 8.50 -13.00
N ASN A 102 7.33 7.93 -11.81
CA ASN A 102 6.37 8.13 -10.71
C ASN A 102 6.65 9.43 -9.95
N PRO A 103 5.59 10.13 -9.48
CA PRO A 103 5.76 11.32 -8.65
C PRO A 103 6.46 10.96 -7.33
N SER A 104 7.29 11.86 -6.80
CA SER A 104 7.99 11.62 -5.54
C SER A 104 7.01 11.44 -4.36
N ILE A 105 7.36 10.58 -3.40
CA ILE A 105 6.50 10.24 -2.26
C ILE A 105 6.12 11.46 -1.39
N ASP A 106 6.94 12.51 -1.35
CA ASP A 106 6.63 13.77 -0.67
C ASP A 106 5.54 14.60 -1.34
N LYS A 107 5.19 14.30 -2.60
CA LYS A 107 4.12 14.97 -3.35
C LYS A 107 2.76 14.29 -3.20
N VAL A 108 2.74 12.99 -2.91
CA VAL A 108 1.53 12.18 -2.86
C VAL A 108 1.24 11.58 -1.49
N GLY A 109 2.25 11.54 -0.62
CA GLY A 109 2.15 11.11 0.77
C GLY A 109 1.91 12.26 1.73
N VAL A 110 1.70 11.91 2.99
CA VAL A 110 1.64 12.85 4.11
C VAL A 110 2.96 12.86 4.87
N PRO A 111 3.37 13.99 5.48
CA PRO A 111 4.52 14.01 6.38
C PRO A 111 4.38 12.97 7.50
N SER A 112 5.48 12.30 7.85
CA SER A 112 5.54 11.26 8.88
C SER A 112 6.83 11.36 9.67
N GLY A 113 6.80 10.98 10.95
CA GLY A 113 7.96 11.06 11.85
C GLY A 113 8.31 12.49 12.27
N SER A 114 9.41 12.62 13.02
CA SER A 114 9.94 13.92 13.47
C SER A 114 11.46 13.89 13.60
N GLY A 115 12.10 15.07 13.50
CA GLY A 115 13.56 15.20 13.57
C GLY A 115 14.26 14.28 12.55
N ALA A 116 15.25 13.51 13.00
CA ALA A 116 15.99 12.60 12.13
C ALA A 116 15.15 11.47 11.50
N THR A 117 13.92 11.23 11.99
CA THR A 117 12.99 10.22 11.45
C THR A 117 11.97 10.81 10.47
N SER A 118 12.06 12.12 10.16
CA SER A 118 11.13 12.77 9.25
C SER A 118 11.17 12.12 7.86
N GLY A 119 9.99 11.92 7.27
CA GLY A 119 9.82 11.44 5.91
C GLY A 119 8.39 11.64 5.44
N SER A 120 7.99 10.85 4.44
CA SER A 120 6.66 10.88 3.88
C SER A 120 6.06 9.48 3.88
N LYS A 121 4.76 9.38 4.14
CA LYS A 121 4.01 8.13 4.18
C LYS A 121 2.86 8.19 3.19
N VAL A 122 2.77 7.18 2.33
CA VAL A 122 1.60 6.91 1.51
C VAL A 122 0.85 5.75 2.17
N SER A 123 -0.48 5.82 2.21
CA SER A 123 -1.31 4.72 2.70
C SER A 123 -2.52 4.56 1.79
N TYR A 124 -2.75 3.33 1.33
CA TYR A 124 -3.79 3.04 0.36
C TYR A 124 -4.23 1.57 0.47
N ALA A 125 -5.54 1.32 0.47
CA ALA A 125 -6.15 -0.01 0.51
C ALA A 125 -5.55 -0.97 1.58
N GLY A 126 -5.28 -0.44 2.79
CA GLY A 126 -4.72 -1.22 3.91
C GLY A 126 -3.20 -1.38 3.89
N SER A 127 -2.53 -0.93 2.84
CA SER A 127 -1.07 -0.93 2.71
C SER A 127 -0.49 0.43 3.01
N SER A 128 0.78 0.45 3.41
CA SER A 128 1.50 1.70 3.62
C SER A 128 2.96 1.58 3.23
N CYS A 129 3.49 2.66 2.68
CA CYS A 129 4.91 2.82 2.39
C CYS A 129 5.39 4.13 2.96
N SER A 130 6.60 4.15 3.51
CA SER A 130 7.15 5.32 4.18
C SER A 130 8.64 5.47 3.95
N THR A 131 9.07 6.72 3.83
CA THR A 131 10.46 7.11 4.03
C THR A 131 10.71 7.54 5.47
N GLY A 132 11.95 7.44 5.93
CA GLY A 132 12.33 7.79 7.30
C GLY A 132 13.82 8.03 7.47
N PHE A 133 14.34 7.65 8.64
CA PHE A 133 15.72 7.88 9.07
C PHE A 133 16.75 7.53 7.98
N HIS A 134 17.57 8.52 7.60
CA HIS A 134 18.61 8.39 6.57
C HIS A 134 18.12 7.87 5.22
N GLY A 135 16.90 8.21 4.81
CA GLY A 135 16.37 7.76 3.52
C GLY A 135 16.00 6.27 3.51
N SER A 136 15.83 5.66 4.68
CA SER A 136 15.22 4.34 4.80
C SER A 136 13.88 4.34 4.08
N PHE A 137 13.58 3.26 3.36
CA PHE A 137 12.31 3.08 2.68
C PHE A 137 11.70 1.74 3.08
N SER A 138 10.44 1.73 3.49
CA SER A 138 9.75 0.52 3.89
C SER A 138 8.33 0.50 3.37
N CYS A 139 7.84 -0.69 3.08
CA CYS A 139 6.45 -0.94 2.71
C CYS A 139 5.90 -2.11 3.51
N VAL A 140 4.64 -2.00 3.90
CA VAL A 140 3.89 -3.03 4.63
C VAL A 140 2.53 -3.19 3.94
N GLY A 141 2.20 -4.43 3.57
CA GLY A 141 0.92 -4.80 3.00
C GLY A 141 -0.17 -5.05 4.05
N PRO A 142 -1.40 -5.40 3.64
CA PRO A 142 -2.53 -5.52 4.55
C PRO A 142 -2.37 -6.66 5.57
N GLY A 143 -1.59 -7.70 5.22
CA GLY A 143 -1.24 -8.82 6.11
C GLY A 143 -0.13 -8.51 7.12
N GLY A 144 0.41 -7.28 7.15
CA GLY A 144 1.51 -6.89 8.03
C GLY A 144 2.89 -7.36 7.55
N HIS A 145 2.97 -8.06 6.42
CA HIS A 145 4.21 -8.43 5.75
C HIS A 145 4.75 -7.27 4.93
N GLY A 146 6.07 -7.21 4.77
CA GLY A 146 6.67 -6.06 4.12
C GLY A 146 8.09 -6.26 3.67
N PHE A 147 8.68 -5.16 3.23
CA PHE A 147 10.11 -5.07 3.02
C PHE A 147 10.63 -3.74 3.58
N SER A 148 11.93 -3.73 3.82
CA SER A 148 12.67 -2.53 4.13
C SER A 148 13.95 -2.48 3.31
N TYR A 149 14.27 -1.28 2.89
CA TYR A 149 15.52 -0.90 2.26
C TYR A 149 16.13 0.20 3.11
N TYR A 150 17.43 0.08 3.35
CA TYR A 150 18.21 1.11 4.00
C TYR A 150 19.36 1.44 3.07
N ILE A 151 19.46 2.71 2.69
CA ILE A 151 20.67 3.16 2.01
C ILE A 151 21.76 3.21 3.07
N SER A 152 22.59 2.17 3.13
CA SER A 152 23.87 2.30 3.80
C SER A 152 24.57 3.46 3.10
N ILE A 153 24.94 4.50 3.84
CA ILE A 153 25.82 5.55 3.32
C ILE A 153 27.20 4.90 3.13
N ALA A 154 27.34 4.07 2.11
CA ALA A 154 28.62 3.79 1.50
C ALA A 154 28.82 4.94 0.50
N THR A 155 29.18 6.10 1.05
CA THR A 155 29.86 7.13 0.28
C THR A 155 31.03 6.44 -0.42
N SER A 156 31.06 6.57 -1.74
CA SER A 156 32.21 6.21 -2.57
C SER A 156 33.47 6.94 -2.12
#